data_AF-A0A9Q0WC16-F1
#
_entry.id   AF-A0A9Q0WC16-F1
#
_cell.length_a   1.000
_cell.length_b   1.000
_cell.length_c   1.000
_cell.angle_alpha   90.00
_cell.angle_beta   90.00
_cell.angle_gamma   90.00
#
_symmetry.space_group_name_H-M   'P 1'
#
loop_
_entity.id
_entity.type
_entity.pdbx_description
1 polymer ?
#
loop_
_entity_poly.entity_id
_entity_poly.type
_entity_poly.pdbx_seq_one_letter_code
_entity_poly.pdbx_strand_id
1 'polypeptide(L)'
;MSCLLTCFSSCCASLTCGLCTSLVSGISKRSARLAYCGLFGASLILSWILREVAAPLLEKIPWIKSSGTHPKEWYQIQAVLRVSMGNFLFFAIFSLIMIGVKDQNDKRDSWHHGGWIAKMVIWLLLVVLMFFLPDAVISVYEILSKFGAGLFLLVQVVILLDFTHTWNDAWVEKDEQKWYIALLAVSIGCYLAAFTFSGILFMWFNPSGHDCGLNVFFIVMTMILAFAFAVIALHPAVNGSLLPASVISIYCAYVCFTGLSSEPHGYACNGLHNKSKAVSTSTLVLGMLTTVLSVLYSAVRAGSSTTFLSPPSSPKASAGKKPLLEAEEMEEGKEKKKEAEGQPVGYSYTFFHLIFALASMYSAMLLSGWTDTSESSSLIDVGWTSVWVRICTEWITGLLYAWTLLAPLFFPDREFF
;
A
#
# COMPACT_ATOMS: atom_id res chain seq x y z
N MET A 1 -29.60 -38.88 -8.46
CA MET A 1 -28.83 -37.70 -8.94
C MET A 1 -28.30 -36.81 -7.80
N SER A 2 -28.90 -36.84 -6.61
CA SER A 2 -28.51 -35.96 -5.48
C SER A 2 -27.32 -36.41 -4.62
N CYS A 3 -26.85 -37.67 -4.71
CA CYS A 3 -25.61 -38.12 -4.02
C CYS A 3 -24.31 -37.83 -4.78
N LEU A 4 -24.38 -37.65 -6.11
CA LEU A 4 -23.19 -37.35 -6.92
C LEU A 4 -22.75 -35.88 -6.80
N LEU A 5 -23.69 -34.95 -6.57
CA LEU A 5 -23.38 -33.54 -6.34
C LEU A 5 -22.76 -33.26 -4.95
N THR A 6 -23.18 -33.99 -3.92
CA THR A 6 -22.61 -33.86 -2.56
C THR A 6 -21.22 -34.45 -2.45
N CYS A 7 -20.91 -35.55 -3.16
CA CYS A 7 -19.56 -36.09 -3.21
C CYS A 7 -18.56 -35.20 -3.96
N PHE A 8 -18.97 -34.55 -5.06
CA PHE A 8 -18.09 -33.60 -5.76
C PHE A 8 -17.82 -32.34 -4.93
N SER A 9 -18.82 -31.81 -4.24
CA SER A 9 -18.66 -30.65 -3.35
C SER A 9 -17.79 -30.99 -2.11
N SER A 10 -17.94 -32.19 -1.54
CA SER A 10 -17.13 -32.63 -0.40
C SER A 10 -15.70 -33.02 -0.78
N CYS A 11 -15.46 -33.50 -2.00
CA CYS A 11 -14.13 -33.85 -2.49
C CYS A 11 -13.33 -32.62 -2.95
N CYS A 12 -14.01 -31.62 -3.56
CA CYS A 12 -13.40 -30.33 -3.81
C CYS A 12 -13.09 -29.58 -2.51
N ALA A 13 -13.98 -29.61 -1.52
CA ALA A 13 -13.73 -28.99 -0.22
C ALA A 13 -12.57 -29.65 0.55
N SER A 14 -12.43 -30.98 0.51
CA SER A 14 -11.32 -31.69 1.18
C SER A 14 -9.99 -31.54 0.44
N LEU A 15 -9.98 -31.47 -0.89
CA LEU A 15 -8.78 -31.22 -1.70
C LEU A 15 -8.32 -29.75 -1.60
N THR A 16 -9.24 -28.78 -1.61
CA THR A 16 -8.88 -27.38 -1.35
C THR A 16 -8.47 -27.16 0.09
N CYS A 17 -9.10 -27.83 1.06
CA CYS A 17 -8.72 -27.73 2.47
C CYS A 17 -7.33 -28.36 2.70
N GLY A 18 -7.02 -29.53 2.11
CA GLY A 18 -5.69 -30.15 2.19
C GLY A 18 -4.57 -29.33 1.56
N LEU A 19 -4.81 -28.72 0.39
CA LEU A 19 -3.82 -27.87 -0.29
C LEU A 19 -3.64 -26.51 0.41
N CYS A 20 -4.72 -25.90 0.90
CA CYS A 20 -4.64 -24.70 1.73
C CYS A 20 -3.95 -25.00 3.07
N THR A 21 -4.19 -26.16 3.68
CA THR A 21 -3.56 -26.53 4.95
C THR A 21 -2.06 -26.77 4.77
N SER A 22 -1.61 -27.40 3.68
CA SER A 22 -0.18 -27.64 3.41
C SER A 22 0.58 -26.38 2.98
N LEU A 23 -0.01 -25.54 2.12
CA LEU A 23 0.60 -24.27 1.68
C LEU A 23 0.62 -23.23 2.81
N VAL A 24 -0.48 -23.07 3.55
CA VAL A 24 -0.56 -22.09 4.65
C VAL A 24 0.27 -22.55 5.85
N SER A 25 0.29 -23.85 6.18
CA SER A 25 1.19 -24.35 7.24
C SER A 25 2.66 -24.29 6.84
N GLY A 26 3.00 -24.48 5.56
CA GLY A 26 4.36 -24.32 5.04
C GLY A 26 4.85 -22.86 5.06
N ILE A 27 4.01 -21.89 4.67
CA ILE A 27 4.36 -20.46 4.68
C ILE A 27 4.36 -19.91 6.12
N SER A 28 3.40 -20.32 6.95
CA SER A 28 3.36 -19.99 8.39
C SER A 28 4.59 -20.52 9.13
N LYS A 29 5.11 -21.70 8.75
CA LYS A 29 6.36 -22.26 9.31
C LYS A 29 7.59 -21.43 8.96
N ARG A 30 7.55 -20.64 7.88
CA ARG A 30 8.69 -19.82 7.41
C ARG A 30 8.65 -18.39 7.95
N SER A 31 7.48 -17.74 7.95
CA SER A 31 7.26 -16.41 8.56
C SER A 31 5.77 -16.03 8.54
N ALA A 32 5.20 -15.68 9.71
CA ALA A 32 3.83 -15.18 9.80
C ALA A 32 3.59 -13.93 8.91
N ARG A 33 4.63 -13.10 8.74
CA ARG A 33 4.58 -11.89 7.90
C ARG A 33 4.30 -12.21 6.44
N LEU A 34 4.95 -13.24 5.90
CA LEU A 34 4.75 -13.69 4.52
C LEU A 34 3.35 -14.28 4.32
N ALA A 35 2.80 -14.95 5.34
CA ALA A 35 1.44 -15.47 5.29
C ALA A 35 0.39 -14.33 5.24
N TYR A 36 0.56 -13.23 6.00
CA TYR A 36 -0.31 -12.05 5.86
C TYR A 36 -0.18 -11.36 4.50
N CYS A 37 1.02 -11.30 3.93
CA CYS A 37 1.22 -10.83 2.56
C CYS A 37 0.49 -11.70 1.54
N GLY A 38 0.56 -13.02 1.71
CA GLY A 38 -0.18 -13.98 0.88
C GLY A 38 -1.69 -13.81 0.99
N LEU A 39 -2.21 -13.63 2.22
CA LEU A 39 -3.63 -13.37 2.46
C LEU A 39 -4.10 -12.07 1.78
N PHE A 40 -3.32 -10.99 1.92
CA PHE A 40 -3.61 -9.73 1.25
C PHE A 40 -3.57 -9.84 -0.28
N GLY A 41 -2.56 -10.52 -0.83
CA GLY A 41 -2.47 -10.79 -2.27
C GLY A 41 -3.65 -11.63 -2.78
N ALA A 42 -4.08 -12.63 -2.01
CA ALA A 42 -5.27 -13.42 -2.33
C ALA A 42 -6.55 -12.56 -2.31
N SER A 43 -6.68 -11.63 -1.35
CA SER A 43 -7.78 -10.66 -1.30
C SER A 43 -7.82 -9.76 -2.54
N LEU A 44 -6.66 -9.33 -3.04
CA LEU A 44 -6.56 -8.52 -4.26
C LEU A 44 -7.03 -9.30 -5.49
N ILE A 45 -6.57 -10.54 -5.65
CA ILE A 45 -7.00 -11.42 -6.74
C ILE A 45 -8.50 -11.68 -6.65
N LEU A 46 -9.02 -11.98 -5.46
CA LEU A 46 -10.45 -12.18 -5.23
C LEU A 46 -11.26 -10.93 -5.60
N SER A 47 -10.80 -9.74 -5.18
CA SER A 47 -11.43 -8.46 -5.52
C SER A 47 -11.48 -8.24 -7.03
N TRP A 48 -10.39 -8.55 -7.74
CA TRP A 48 -10.34 -8.42 -9.19
C TRP A 48 -11.26 -9.43 -9.89
N ILE A 49 -11.28 -10.70 -9.47
CA ILE A 49 -12.20 -11.70 -10.03
C ILE A 49 -13.65 -11.24 -9.84
N LEU A 50 -14.02 -10.83 -8.63
CA LEU A 50 -15.39 -10.39 -8.33
C LEU A 50 -15.75 -9.09 -9.07
N ARG A 51 -14.80 -8.19 -9.32
CA ARG A 51 -15.01 -7.02 -10.18
C ARG A 51 -15.49 -7.41 -11.58
N GLU A 52 -14.97 -8.48 -12.16
CA GLU A 52 -15.34 -8.91 -13.51
C GLU A 52 -16.61 -9.75 -13.56
N VAL A 53 -16.86 -10.59 -12.54
CA VAL A 53 -17.93 -11.62 -12.59
C VAL A 53 -19.15 -11.34 -11.72
N ALA A 54 -19.06 -10.46 -10.71
CA ALA A 54 -20.11 -10.32 -9.70
C ALA A 54 -21.30 -9.47 -10.12
N ALA A 55 -21.17 -8.62 -11.15
CA ALA A 55 -22.25 -7.73 -11.60
C ALA A 55 -23.63 -8.41 -11.78
N PRO A 56 -23.78 -9.52 -12.55
CA PRO A 56 -25.07 -10.18 -12.72
C PRO A 56 -25.63 -10.84 -11.44
N LEU A 57 -24.78 -11.08 -10.44
CA LEU A 57 -25.18 -11.59 -9.14
C LEU A 57 -25.69 -10.45 -8.25
N LEU A 58 -24.95 -9.33 -8.20
CA LEU A 58 -25.28 -8.16 -7.38
C LEU A 58 -26.57 -7.47 -7.84
N GLU A 59 -26.86 -7.46 -9.14
CA GLU A 59 -28.11 -6.92 -9.71
C GLU A 59 -29.38 -7.59 -9.15
N LYS A 60 -29.27 -8.83 -8.68
CA LYS A 60 -30.40 -9.61 -8.13
C LYS A 60 -30.64 -9.36 -6.64
N ILE A 61 -29.75 -8.63 -5.97
CA ILE A 61 -29.78 -8.44 -4.52
C ILE A 61 -30.54 -7.16 -4.16
N PRO A 62 -31.71 -7.24 -3.50
CA PRO A 62 -32.59 -6.07 -3.31
C PRO A 62 -32.00 -4.93 -2.48
N TRP A 63 -31.18 -5.22 -1.47
CA TRP A 63 -30.56 -4.21 -0.61
C TRP A 63 -29.30 -3.56 -1.20
N ILE A 64 -28.81 -4.08 -2.34
CA ILE A 64 -27.71 -3.47 -3.10
C ILE A 64 -28.29 -2.60 -4.21
N LYS A 65 -29.42 -3.01 -4.81
CA LYS A 65 -30.13 -2.23 -5.82
C LYS A 65 -30.93 -1.09 -5.17
N SER A 66 -30.25 -0.01 -4.80
CA SER A 66 -30.95 1.21 -4.38
C SER A 66 -31.62 1.87 -5.59
N SER A 67 -32.94 2.01 -5.51
CA SER A 67 -33.87 2.87 -6.28
C SER A 67 -33.48 3.31 -7.70
N GLY A 68 -32.94 2.42 -8.54
CA GLY A 68 -32.62 2.72 -9.94
C GLY A 68 -31.97 1.57 -10.70
N THR A 69 -31.78 1.77 -12.00
CA THR A 69 -30.91 0.94 -12.86
C THR A 69 -29.53 1.57 -12.93
N HIS A 70 -28.56 0.99 -12.25
CA HIS A 70 -27.16 1.43 -12.29
C HIS A 70 -26.40 0.82 -13.47
N PRO A 71 -25.36 1.50 -14.01
CA PRO A 71 -24.49 0.91 -15.03
C PRO A 71 -23.69 -0.27 -14.46
N LYS A 72 -23.20 -1.15 -15.35
CA LYS A 72 -22.40 -2.33 -14.96
C LYS A 72 -21.21 -1.94 -14.08
N GLU A 73 -20.52 -0.84 -14.42
CA GLU A 73 -19.35 -0.31 -13.71
C GLU A 73 -19.62 -0.07 -12.21
N TRP A 74 -20.81 0.43 -11.88
CA TRP A 74 -21.23 0.64 -10.50
C TRP A 74 -21.20 -0.67 -9.70
N TYR A 75 -21.76 -1.75 -10.25
CA TYR A 75 -21.74 -3.06 -9.59
C TYR A 75 -20.32 -3.64 -9.46
N GLN A 76 -19.44 -3.36 -10.43
CA GLN A 76 -18.04 -3.77 -10.35
C GLN A 76 -17.33 -3.10 -9.17
N ILE A 77 -17.54 -1.79 -8.99
CA ILE A 77 -16.96 -1.04 -7.87
C ILE A 77 -17.55 -1.51 -6.54
N GLN A 78 -18.87 -1.76 -6.48
CA GLN A 78 -19.55 -2.25 -5.28
C GLN A 78 -19.07 -3.64 -4.83
N ALA A 79 -18.69 -4.53 -5.76
CA ALA A 79 -18.04 -5.80 -5.45
C ALA A 79 -16.66 -5.58 -4.81
N VAL A 80 -15.83 -4.73 -5.43
CA VAL A 80 -14.48 -4.41 -4.95
C VAL A 80 -14.52 -3.81 -3.54
N LEU A 81 -15.39 -2.84 -3.32
CA LEU A 81 -15.52 -2.15 -2.02
C LEU A 81 -15.92 -3.12 -0.90
N ARG A 82 -16.80 -4.09 -1.17
CA ARG A 82 -17.24 -5.07 -0.16
C ARG A 82 -16.11 -6.03 0.25
N VAL A 83 -15.37 -6.55 -0.73
CA VAL A 83 -14.21 -7.42 -0.44
C VAL A 83 -13.15 -6.64 0.31
N SER A 84 -12.84 -5.43 -0.15
CA SER A 84 -11.90 -4.53 0.50
C SER A 84 -12.30 -4.19 1.93
N MET A 85 -13.58 -3.90 2.19
CA MET A 85 -14.09 -3.60 3.53
C MET A 85 -13.92 -4.79 4.49
N GLY A 86 -14.19 -6.02 4.02
CA GLY A 86 -13.98 -7.22 4.83
C GLY A 86 -12.51 -7.42 5.17
N ASN A 87 -11.62 -7.18 4.20
CA ASN A 87 -10.18 -7.25 4.38
C ASN A 87 -9.66 -6.15 5.33
N PHE A 88 -10.14 -4.92 5.16
CA PHE A 88 -9.85 -3.79 6.05
C PHE A 88 -10.25 -4.10 7.49
N LEU A 89 -11.49 -4.58 7.71
CA LEU A 89 -11.97 -4.94 9.05
C LEU A 89 -11.12 -6.04 9.67
N PHE A 90 -10.74 -7.06 8.91
CA PHE A 90 -9.86 -8.12 9.40
C PHE A 90 -8.54 -7.54 9.93
N PHE A 91 -7.83 -6.76 9.13
CA PHE A 91 -6.54 -6.19 9.51
C PHE A 91 -6.66 -5.09 10.57
N ALA A 92 -7.69 -4.25 10.52
CA ALA A 92 -7.92 -3.19 11.50
C ALA A 92 -8.24 -3.78 12.89
N ILE A 93 -9.14 -4.76 12.96
CA ILE A 93 -9.46 -5.45 14.22
C ILE A 93 -8.20 -6.14 14.78
N PHE A 94 -7.42 -6.79 13.92
CA PHE A 94 -6.18 -7.44 14.35
C PHE A 94 -5.12 -6.43 14.81
N SER A 95 -5.03 -5.27 14.16
CA SER A 95 -4.18 -4.16 14.61
C SER A 95 -4.56 -3.68 16.02
N LEU A 96 -5.87 -3.52 16.28
CA LEU A 96 -6.40 -3.11 17.59
C LEU A 96 -6.11 -4.15 18.68
N ILE A 97 -6.28 -5.44 18.39
CA ILE A 97 -5.96 -6.53 19.34
C ILE A 97 -4.48 -6.52 19.73
N MET A 98 -3.60 -6.18 18.78
CA MET A 98 -2.15 -6.19 18.95
C MET A 98 -1.58 -4.93 19.61
N ILE A 99 -2.42 -3.97 20.03
CA ILE A 99 -1.97 -2.74 20.71
C ILE A 99 -1.22 -3.08 21.99
N GLY A 100 0.01 -2.57 22.10
CA GLY A 100 0.81 -2.66 23.32
C GLY A 100 1.48 -4.01 23.54
N VAL A 101 1.54 -4.89 22.52
CA VAL A 101 2.41 -6.09 22.57
C VAL A 101 3.87 -5.66 22.48
N LYS A 102 4.67 -5.98 23.49
CA LYS A 102 6.09 -5.60 23.59
C LYS A 102 7.04 -6.78 23.67
N ASP A 103 6.57 -7.91 24.19
CA ASP A 103 7.35 -9.12 24.40
C ASP A 103 6.67 -10.35 23.78
N GLN A 104 7.47 -11.36 23.48
CA GLN A 104 7.00 -12.63 22.90
C GLN A 104 6.30 -13.55 23.93
N ASN A 105 6.37 -13.22 25.23
CA ASN A 105 5.68 -13.99 26.26
C ASN A 105 4.18 -13.64 26.34
N ASP A 106 3.77 -12.50 25.77
CA ASP A 106 2.37 -12.14 25.62
C ASP A 106 1.61 -13.21 24.81
N LYS A 107 0.47 -13.68 25.33
CA LYS A 107 -0.37 -14.67 24.62
C LYS A 107 -0.79 -14.20 23.23
N ARG A 108 -0.85 -12.89 23.01
CA ARG A 108 -1.17 -12.27 21.71
C ARG A 108 -0.08 -12.51 20.66
N ASP A 109 1.17 -12.74 21.05
CA ASP A 109 2.24 -13.16 20.14
C ASP A 109 1.90 -14.51 19.48
N SER A 110 1.44 -15.48 20.28
CA SER A 110 1.00 -16.77 19.79
C SER A 110 -0.16 -16.63 18.78
N TRP A 111 -1.07 -15.69 19.01
CA TRP A 111 -2.15 -15.38 18.07
C TRP A 111 -1.64 -14.72 16.80
N HIS A 112 -0.59 -13.90 16.87
CA HIS A 112 0.02 -13.29 15.68
C HIS A 112 0.62 -14.35 14.75
N HIS A 113 1.36 -15.31 15.31
CA HIS A 113 2.10 -16.33 14.56
C HIS A 113 1.28 -17.60 14.22
N GLY A 114 0.33 -17.99 15.07
CA GLY A 114 -0.42 -19.25 14.98
C GLY A 114 -1.88 -19.10 14.52
N GLY A 115 -2.68 -20.17 14.67
CA GLY A 115 -4.14 -20.08 14.46
C GLY A 115 -4.61 -19.75 13.04
N TRP A 116 -3.81 -20.04 12.01
CA TRP A 116 -4.10 -19.63 10.62
C TRP A 116 -5.43 -20.15 10.06
N ILE A 117 -5.83 -21.38 10.38
CA ILE A 117 -7.13 -21.90 9.93
C ILE A 117 -8.27 -21.03 10.46
N ALA A 118 -8.24 -20.70 11.75
CA ALA A 118 -9.24 -19.82 12.36
C ALA A 118 -9.22 -18.43 11.71
N LYS A 119 -8.04 -17.85 11.46
CA LYS A 119 -7.90 -16.56 10.76
C LYS A 119 -8.49 -16.59 9.35
N MET A 120 -8.23 -17.64 8.57
CA MET A 120 -8.77 -17.77 7.22
C MET A 120 -10.30 -17.86 7.24
N VAL A 121 -10.87 -18.61 8.20
CA VAL A 121 -12.32 -18.70 8.38
C VAL A 121 -12.89 -17.34 8.78
N ILE A 122 -12.30 -16.66 9.77
CA ILE A 122 -12.75 -15.32 10.21
C ILE A 122 -12.68 -14.31 9.06
N TRP A 123 -11.57 -14.30 8.31
CA TRP A 123 -11.39 -13.44 7.16
C TRP A 123 -12.47 -13.69 6.09
N LEU A 124 -12.71 -14.96 5.74
CA LEU A 124 -13.72 -15.33 4.75
C LEU A 124 -15.12 -14.91 5.22
N LEU A 125 -15.44 -15.14 6.50
CA LEU A 125 -16.71 -14.72 7.08
C LEU A 125 -16.87 -13.21 7.01
N LEU A 126 -15.85 -12.43 7.38
CA LEU A 126 -15.89 -10.97 7.27
C LEU A 126 -16.14 -10.50 5.84
N VAL A 127 -15.44 -11.08 4.85
CA VAL A 127 -15.67 -10.77 3.43
C VAL A 127 -17.09 -11.08 3.00
N VAL A 128 -17.61 -12.26 3.33
CA VAL A 128 -18.98 -12.68 2.99
C VAL A 128 -20.02 -11.78 3.66
N LEU A 129 -19.81 -11.40 4.93
CA LEU A 129 -20.71 -10.52 5.68
C LEU A 129 -20.87 -9.15 5.01
N MET A 130 -19.82 -8.62 4.36
CA MET A 130 -19.91 -7.32 3.69
C MET A 130 -20.89 -7.32 2.50
N PHE A 131 -21.21 -8.49 1.92
CA PHE A 131 -22.23 -8.59 0.86
C PHE A 131 -23.67 -8.47 1.36
N PHE A 132 -23.89 -8.60 2.67
CA PHE A 132 -25.19 -8.38 3.30
C PHE A 132 -25.41 -6.93 3.74
N LEU A 133 -24.40 -6.06 3.63
CA LEU A 133 -24.52 -4.66 3.99
C LEU A 133 -25.21 -3.83 2.88
N PRO A 134 -26.04 -2.85 3.27
CA PRO A 134 -26.68 -1.93 2.32
C PRO A 134 -25.62 -1.02 1.66
N ASP A 135 -25.93 -0.54 0.47
CA ASP A 135 -25.09 0.37 -0.32
C ASP A 135 -24.68 1.63 0.43
N ALA A 136 -25.57 2.20 1.26
CA ALA A 136 -25.27 3.38 2.08
C ALA A 136 -24.03 3.21 2.98
N VAL A 137 -23.84 2.02 3.60
CA VAL A 137 -22.67 1.73 4.44
C VAL A 137 -21.41 1.63 3.59
N ILE A 138 -21.54 1.06 2.39
CA ILE A 138 -20.43 0.91 1.45
C ILE A 138 -20.00 2.25 0.88
N SER A 139 -20.91 3.19 0.63
CA SER A 139 -20.58 4.55 0.22
C SER A 139 -19.81 5.32 1.31
N VAL A 140 -20.14 5.13 2.60
CA VAL A 140 -19.32 5.68 3.70
C VAL A 140 -17.91 5.09 3.69
N TYR A 141 -17.80 3.77 3.49
CA TYR A 141 -16.50 3.12 3.39
C TYR A 141 -15.71 3.59 2.15
N GLU A 142 -16.36 3.88 1.03
CA GLU A 142 -15.73 4.42 -0.17
C GLU A 142 -15.07 5.78 0.12
N ILE A 143 -15.80 6.69 0.78
CA ILE A 143 -15.28 8.01 1.17
C ILE A 143 -14.10 7.84 2.13
N LEU A 144 -14.25 7.00 3.16
CA LEU A 144 -13.17 6.71 4.11
C LEU A 144 -11.94 6.11 3.39
N SER A 145 -12.17 5.25 2.40
CA SER A 145 -11.13 4.58 1.61
C SER A 145 -10.29 5.57 0.82
N LYS A 146 -10.84 6.69 0.35
CA LYS A 146 -10.07 7.75 -0.34
C LYS A 146 -9.00 8.32 0.59
N PHE A 147 -9.36 8.66 1.83
CA PHE A 147 -8.40 9.17 2.82
C PHE A 147 -7.39 8.10 3.26
N GLY A 148 -7.85 6.87 3.54
CA GLY A 148 -6.94 5.78 3.93
C GLY A 148 -6.00 5.37 2.80
N ALA A 149 -6.42 5.48 1.54
CA ALA A 149 -5.57 5.29 0.38
C ALA A 149 -4.48 6.38 0.29
N GLY A 150 -4.82 7.64 0.60
CA GLY A 150 -3.83 8.71 0.75
C GLY A 150 -2.79 8.42 1.85
N LEU A 151 -3.24 7.93 3.01
CA LEU A 151 -2.32 7.50 4.07
C LEU A 151 -1.43 6.32 3.64
N PHE A 152 -1.97 5.36 2.89
CA PHE A 152 -1.17 4.26 2.35
C PHE A 152 -0.14 4.74 1.33
N LEU A 153 -0.49 5.71 0.47
CA LEU A 153 0.47 6.32 -0.46
C LEU A 153 1.63 6.98 0.29
N LEU A 154 1.37 7.64 1.43
CA LEU A 154 2.43 8.15 2.31
C LEU A 154 3.32 7.04 2.87
N VAL A 155 2.73 5.93 3.31
CA VAL A 155 3.51 4.75 3.75
C VAL A 155 4.35 4.20 2.60
N GLN A 156 3.81 4.13 1.38
CA GLN A 156 4.52 3.68 0.18
C GLN A 156 5.71 4.58 -0.14
N VAL A 157 5.58 5.89 0.07
CA VAL A 157 6.68 6.86 -0.08
C VAL A 157 7.78 6.64 0.93
N VAL A 158 7.45 6.42 2.20
CA VAL A 158 8.45 6.12 3.23
C VAL A 158 9.21 4.84 2.88
N ILE A 159 8.51 3.83 2.38
CA ILE A 159 9.11 2.59 1.87
C ILE A 159 10.02 2.85 0.66
N LEU A 160 9.58 3.69 -0.28
CA LEU A 160 10.36 4.06 -1.46
C LEU A 160 11.62 4.83 -1.07
N LEU A 161 11.54 5.74 -0.09
CA LEU A 161 12.69 6.45 0.46
C LEU A 161 13.71 5.48 1.04
N ASP A 162 13.29 4.61 1.95
CA ASP A 162 14.16 3.59 2.55
C ASP A 162 14.81 2.67 1.49
N PHE A 163 14.03 2.26 0.47
CA PHE A 163 14.54 1.49 -0.66
C PHE A 163 15.61 2.25 -1.46
N THR A 164 15.35 3.51 -1.81
CA THR A 164 16.27 4.31 -2.64
C THR A 164 17.55 4.68 -1.89
N HIS A 165 17.46 4.98 -0.60
CA HIS A 165 18.64 5.17 0.26
C HIS A 165 19.44 3.86 0.40
N THR A 166 18.77 2.74 0.68
CA THR A 166 19.45 1.43 0.76
C THR A 166 20.12 1.06 -0.56
N TRP A 167 19.47 1.34 -1.70
CA TRP A 167 20.05 1.12 -3.02
C TRP A 167 21.28 2.02 -3.25
N ASN A 168 21.16 3.32 -2.94
CA ASN A 168 22.28 4.25 -3.01
C ASN A 168 23.47 3.75 -2.19
N ASP A 169 23.25 3.44 -0.93
CA ASP A 169 24.31 3.06 0.01
C ASP A 169 24.97 1.75 -0.42
N ALA A 170 24.19 0.78 -0.93
CA ALA A 170 24.72 -0.47 -1.44
C ALA A 170 25.64 -0.31 -2.67
N TRP A 171 25.44 0.73 -3.48
CA TRP A 171 26.31 1.05 -4.62
C TRP A 171 27.50 1.90 -4.21
N VAL A 172 27.30 2.85 -3.27
CA VAL A 172 28.39 3.65 -2.69
C VAL A 172 29.38 2.78 -1.92
N GLU A 173 28.91 1.79 -1.15
CA GLU A 173 29.75 0.87 -0.37
C GLU A 173 30.72 0.04 -1.25
N LYS A 174 30.43 -0.12 -2.55
CA LYS A 174 31.34 -0.81 -3.47
C LYS A 174 32.63 -0.03 -3.71
N ASP A 175 32.61 1.29 -3.52
CA ASP A 175 33.74 2.19 -3.65
C ASP A 175 34.52 2.05 -4.98
N GLU A 176 33.81 1.84 -6.08
CA GLU A 176 34.41 1.80 -7.43
C GLU A 176 33.81 2.88 -8.34
N GLN A 177 34.66 3.49 -9.18
CA GLN A 177 34.26 4.56 -10.11
C GLN A 177 33.06 4.19 -11.01
N LYS A 178 32.95 2.92 -11.42
CA LYS A 178 31.84 2.44 -12.25
C LYS A 178 30.47 2.59 -11.57
N TRP A 179 30.40 2.38 -10.25
CA TRP A 179 29.15 2.48 -9.48
C TRP A 179 28.76 3.93 -9.25
N TYR A 180 29.73 4.83 -9.03
CA TYR A 180 29.46 6.27 -8.97
C TYR A 180 28.95 6.82 -10.32
N ILE A 181 29.54 6.39 -11.44
CA ILE A 181 29.04 6.76 -12.78
C ILE A 181 27.63 6.20 -12.99
N ALA A 182 27.37 4.96 -12.58
CA ALA A 182 26.03 4.37 -12.68
C ALA A 182 24.99 5.13 -11.83
N LEU A 183 25.32 5.50 -10.58
CA LEU A 183 24.47 6.33 -9.72
C LEU A 183 24.11 7.65 -10.40
N LEU A 184 25.12 8.34 -10.93
CA LEU A 184 24.92 9.62 -11.61
C LEU A 184 24.06 9.45 -12.87
N ALA A 185 24.35 8.44 -13.70
CA ALA A 185 23.61 8.18 -14.94
C ALA A 185 22.12 7.87 -14.66
N VAL A 186 21.84 7.03 -13.66
CA VAL A 186 20.46 6.73 -13.23
C VAL A 186 19.78 7.99 -12.70
N SER A 187 20.48 8.77 -11.88
CA SER A 187 19.91 9.99 -11.29
C SER A 187 19.54 11.04 -12.35
N ILE A 188 20.43 11.26 -13.33
CA ILE A 188 20.18 12.17 -14.46
C ILE A 188 19.01 11.64 -15.28
N GLY A 189 18.98 10.34 -15.58
CA GLY A 189 17.87 9.71 -16.31
C GLY A 189 16.52 9.91 -15.60
N CYS A 190 16.47 9.72 -14.29
CA CYS A 190 15.26 9.94 -13.48
C CYS A 190 14.80 11.40 -13.49
N TYR A 191 15.71 12.38 -13.38
CA TYR A 191 15.34 13.80 -13.49
C TYR A 191 14.84 14.17 -14.89
N LEU A 192 15.53 13.74 -15.95
CA LEU A 192 15.08 13.96 -17.32
C LEU A 192 13.69 13.37 -17.55
N ALA A 193 13.45 12.16 -17.04
CA ALA A 193 12.13 11.53 -17.09
C ALA A 193 11.08 12.33 -16.31
N ALA A 194 11.37 12.79 -15.09
CA ALA A 194 10.44 13.57 -14.27
C ALA A 194 10.02 14.90 -14.95
N PHE A 195 10.98 15.65 -15.49
CA PHE A 195 10.72 16.92 -16.19
C PHE A 195 10.03 16.70 -17.55
N THR A 196 10.46 15.69 -18.32
CA THR A 196 9.81 15.36 -19.60
C THR A 196 8.37 14.90 -19.37
N PHE A 197 8.14 14.05 -18.37
CA PHE A 197 6.80 13.59 -18.02
C PHE A 197 5.90 14.74 -17.58
N SER A 198 6.40 15.65 -16.74
CA SER A 198 5.68 16.88 -16.35
C SER A 198 5.36 17.76 -17.56
N GLY A 199 6.28 17.84 -18.55
CA GLY A 199 6.03 18.49 -19.84
C GLY A 199 4.87 17.86 -20.63
N ILE A 200 4.76 16.53 -20.60
CA ILE A 200 3.63 15.81 -21.21
C ILE A 200 2.32 16.12 -20.49
N LEU A 201 2.34 16.30 -19.15
CA LEU A 201 1.14 16.66 -18.40
C LEU A 201 0.55 18.00 -18.85
N PHE A 202 1.37 18.99 -19.20
CA PHE A 202 0.84 20.23 -19.78
C PHE A 202 0.05 19.99 -21.06
N MET A 203 0.49 19.07 -21.92
CA MET A 203 -0.23 18.75 -23.16
C MET A 203 -1.58 18.06 -22.91
N TRP A 204 -1.71 17.32 -21.81
CA TRP A 204 -2.94 16.58 -21.49
C TRP A 204 -3.91 17.35 -20.61
N PHE A 205 -3.41 18.21 -19.73
CA PHE A 205 -4.18 18.86 -18.67
C PHE A 205 -4.29 20.39 -18.80
N ASN A 206 -3.76 20.98 -19.88
CA ASN A 206 -3.91 22.40 -20.20
C ASN A 206 -4.29 22.60 -21.69
N PRO A 207 -5.48 22.17 -22.13
CA PRO A 207 -5.94 22.34 -23.50
C PRO A 207 -6.16 23.81 -23.86
N SER A 208 -5.84 24.18 -25.10
CA SER A 208 -6.05 25.54 -25.63
C SER A 208 -7.52 25.95 -25.58
N GLY A 209 -7.81 27.14 -25.04
CA GLY A 209 -9.15 27.74 -25.03
C GLY A 209 -9.91 27.64 -23.70
N HIS A 210 -9.32 27.03 -22.68
CA HIS A 210 -9.86 26.98 -21.32
C HIS A 210 -8.83 27.53 -20.30
N ASP A 211 -9.32 28.11 -19.20
CA ASP A 211 -8.45 28.52 -18.08
C ASP A 211 -8.23 27.32 -17.15
N CYS A 212 -7.07 26.68 -17.28
CA CYS A 212 -6.66 25.51 -16.50
C CYS A 212 -5.59 25.86 -15.47
N GLY A 213 -5.68 27.06 -14.87
CA GLY A 213 -4.70 27.58 -13.93
C GLY A 213 -4.41 26.66 -12.73
N LEU A 214 -5.40 25.91 -12.24
CA LEU A 214 -5.20 24.96 -11.14
C LEU A 214 -4.30 23.78 -11.53
N ASN A 215 -4.51 23.21 -12.71
CA ASN A 215 -3.72 22.09 -13.23
C ASN A 215 -2.30 22.56 -13.53
N VAL A 216 -2.16 23.74 -14.13
CA VAL A 216 -0.88 24.40 -14.35
C VAL A 216 -0.16 24.62 -13.03
N PHE A 217 -0.84 25.12 -11.99
CA PHE A 217 -0.26 25.30 -10.67
C PHE A 217 0.27 23.99 -10.10
N PHE A 218 -0.52 22.91 -10.13
CA PHE A 218 -0.07 21.60 -9.64
C PHE A 218 1.18 21.11 -10.38
N ILE A 219 1.20 21.15 -11.71
CA ILE A 219 2.35 20.69 -12.51
C ILE A 219 3.60 21.54 -12.23
N VAL A 220 3.45 22.87 -12.19
CA VAL A 220 4.56 23.79 -11.91
C VAL A 220 5.12 23.55 -10.51
N MET A 221 4.25 23.38 -9.51
CA MET A 221 4.68 23.08 -8.13
C MET A 221 5.43 21.76 -8.05
N THR A 222 4.99 20.71 -8.75
CA THR A 222 5.72 19.44 -8.86
C THR A 222 7.13 19.62 -9.44
N MET A 223 7.26 20.42 -10.49
CA MET A 223 8.58 20.73 -11.09
C MET A 223 9.48 21.54 -10.15
N ILE A 224 8.90 22.50 -9.40
CA ILE A 224 9.63 23.27 -8.38
C ILE A 224 10.11 22.34 -7.27
N LEU A 225 9.27 21.42 -6.80
CA LEU A 225 9.66 20.42 -5.78
C LEU A 225 10.81 19.55 -6.28
N ALA A 226 10.73 19.02 -7.51
CA ALA A 226 11.80 18.22 -8.10
C ALA A 226 13.14 18.99 -8.17
N PHE A 227 13.09 20.28 -8.58
CA PHE A 227 14.27 21.13 -8.58
C PHE A 227 14.80 21.39 -7.17
N ALA A 228 13.91 21.67 -6.21
CA ALA A 228 14.29 21.88 -4.82
C ALA A 228 14.95 20.64 -4.20
N PHE A 229 14.47 19.44 -4.51
CA PHE A 229 15.10 18.19 -4.06
C PHE A 229 16.53 18.05 -4.56
N ALA A 230 16.80 18.41 -5.82
CA ALA A 230 18.15 18.41 -6.38
C ALA A 230 19.07 19.41 -5.65
N VAL A 231 18.58 20.63 -5.43
CA VAL A 231 19.34 21.69 -4.73
C VAL A 231 19.64 21.28 -3.30
N ILE A 232 18.66 20.77 -2.57
CA ILE A 232 18.85 20.30 -1.19
C ILE A 232 19.86 19.15 -1.19
N ALA A 233 19.67 18.12 -2.02
CA ALA A 233 20.54 16.94 -2.03
C ALA A 233 22.01 17.24 -2.39
N LEU A 234 22.27 18.29 -3.18
CA LEU A 234 23.61 18.72 -3.57
C LEU A 234 24.24 19.74 -2.60
N HIS A 235 23.48 20.26 -1.65
CA HIS A 235 23.97 21.29 -0.75
C HIS A 235 25.05 20.71 0.19
N PRO A 236 26.24 21.32 0.30
CA PRO A 236 27.39 20.73 1.01
C PRO A 236 27.18 20.54 2.51
N ALA A 237 26.20 21.24 3.11
CA ALA A 237 25.87 21.05 4.52
C ALA A 237 25.05 19.77 4.77
N VAL A 238 24.36 19.20 3.77
CA VAL A 238 23.60 17.95 3.95
C VAL A 238 24.38 16.78 3.37
N ASN A 239 24.35 15.63 4.04
CA ASN A 239 24.87 14.37 3.49
C ASN A 239 23.84 13.74 2.52
N GLY A 240 23.43 14.52 1.51
CA GLY A 240 22.43 14.12 0.53
C GLY A 240 23.02 13.25 -0.59
N SER A 241 22.14 12.52 -1.28
CA SER A 241 22.47 11.83 -2.53
C SER A 241 21.45 12.16 -3.62
N LEU A 242 21.93 12.25 -4.86
CA LEU A 242 21.14 12.60 -6.03
C LEU A 242 20.18 11.47 -6.44
N LEU A 243 20.51 10.21 -6.17
CA LEU A 243 19.67 9.08 -6.57
C LEU A 243 18.31 9.10 -5.84
N PRO A 244 18.24 9.11 -4.49
CA PRO A 244 16.97 9.27 -3.79
C PRO A 244 16.19 10.51 -4.25
N ALA A 245 16.85 11.65 -4.41
CA ALA A 245 16.24 12.91 -4.85
C ALA A 245 15.52 12.75 -6.21
N SER A 246 16.22 12.14 -7.18
CA SER A 246 15.72 11.96 -8.54
C SER A 246 14.57 10.94 -8.62
N VAL A 247 14.63 9.85 -7.84
CA VAL A 247 13.57 8.82 -7.82
C VAL A 247 12.31 9.36 -7.14
N ILE A 248 12.45 10.17 -6.10
CA ILE A 248 11.30 10.83 -5.47
C ILE A 248 10.71 11.89 -6.40
N SER A 249 11.52 12.59 -7.18
CA SER A 249 11.04 13.56 -8.18
C SER A 249 10.14 12.91 -9.25
N ILE A 250 10.54 11.75 -9.79
CA ILE A 250 9.69 11.02 -10.76
C ILE A 250 8.43 10.47 -10.10
N TYR A 251 8.50 10.06 -8.84
CA TYR A 251 7.33 9.63 -8.08
C TYR A 251 6.35 10.79 -7.87
N CYS A 252 6.81 11.98 -7.48
CA CYS A 252 5.94 13.16 -7.35
C CYS A 252 5.25 13.49 -8.69
N ALA A 253 5.98 13.44 -9.81
CA ALA A 253 5.40 13.61 -11.13
C ALA A 253 4.32 12.55 -11.45
N TYR A 254 4.53 11.30 -11.04
CA TYR A 254 3.53 10.24 -11.14
C TYR A 254 2.29 10.49 -10.26
N VAL A 255 2.48 10.92 -9.00
CA VAL A 255 1.36 11.25 -8.10
C VAL A 255 0.55 12.41 -8.67
N CYS A 256 1.21 13.48 -9.14
CA CYS A 256 0.57 14.60 -9.82
C CYS A 256 -0.26 14.14 -11.02
N PHE A 257 0.30 13.32 -11.92
CA PHE A 257 -0.43 12.72 -13.04
C PHE A 257 -1.68 11.96 -12.59
N THR A 258 -1.55 11.10 -11.59
CA THR A 258 -2.70 10.32 -11.10
C THR A 258 -3.75 11.17 -10.39
N GLY A 259 -3.32 12.29 -9.78
CA GLY A 259 -4.20 13.31 -9.21
C GLY A 259 -5.03 13.96 -10.30
N LEU A 260 -4.38 14.56 -11.30
CA LEU A 260 -5.03 15.22 -12.43
C LEU A 260 -5.92 14.24 -13.24
N SER A 261 -5.50 12.98 -13.36
CA SER A 261 -6.30 11.95 -14.04
C SER A 261 -7.61 11.61 -13.31
N SER A 262 -7.72 11.96 -12.03
CA SER A 262 -8.90 11.73 -11.19
C SER A 262 -9.86 12.94 -11.16
N GLU A 263 -9.60 13.98 -11.96
CA GLU A 263 -10.49 15.13 -12.09
C GLU A 263 -11.89 14.71 -12.56
N PRO A 264 -12.96 15.40 -12.12
CA PRO A 264 -14.32 15.05 -12.51
C PRO A 264 -14.55 15.09 -14.02
N HIS A 265 -15.41 14.21 -14.55
CA HIS A 265 -15.68 14.09 -15.99
C HIS A 265 -16.16 15.38 -16.68
N GLY A 266 -16.84 16.27 -15.94
CA GLY A 266 -17.31 17.56 -16.46
C GLY A 266 -16.23 18.65 -16.54
N TYR A 267 -15.02 18.42 -16.03
CA TYR A 267 -13.97 19.42 -15.99
C TYR A 267 -13.22 19.50 -17.33
N ALA A 268 -13.28 20.66 -17.98
CA ALA A 268 -12.80 20.87 -19.35
C ALA A 268 -11.28 20.69 -19.52
N CYS A 269 -10.52 20.77 -18.43
CA CYS A 269 -9.06 20.69 -18.48
C CYS A 269 -8.52 19.26 -18.53
N ASN A 270 -9.31 18.24 -18.19
CA ASN A 270 -8.86 16.85 -18.28
C ASN A 270 -9.03 16.31 -19.71
N GLY A 271 -7.99 16.46 -20.53
CA GLY A 271 -7.96 15.96 -21.92
C GLY A 271 -7.95 14.43 -22.04
N LEU A 272 -7.81 13.70 -20.93
CA LEU A 272 -7.77 12.23 -20.90
C LEU A 272 -9.17 11.61 -21.03
N HIS A 273 -10.22 12.30 -20.58
CA HIS A 273 -11.61 11.81 -20.70
C HIS A 273 -12.06 11.54 -22.13
N ASN A 274 -11.54 12.31 -23.09
CA ASN A 274 -11.83 12.11 -24.51
C ASN A 274 -11.09 10.90 -25.12
N LYS A 275 -10.12 10.32 -24.39
CA LYS A 275 -9.25 9.22 -24.89
C LYS A 275 -9.39 7.91 -24.12
N SER A 276 -9.88 7.92 -22.87
CA SER A 276 -9.97 6.71 -22.05
C SER A 276 -11.23 6.71 -21.17
N LYS A 277 -12.24 5.93 -21.56
CA LYS A 277 -13.44 5.70 -20.72
C LYS A 277 -13.21 4.71 -19.57
N ALA A 278 -12.08 4.00 -19.57
CA ALA A 278 -11.74 3.03 -18.54
C ALA A 278 -10.23 3.04 -18.26
N VAL A 279 -9.85 2.83 -16.99
CA VAL A 279 -8.47 2.54 -16.61
C VAL A 279 -8.02 1.27 -17.33
N SER A 280 -6.92 1.36 -18.10
CA SER A 280 -6.40 0.20 -18.83
C SER A 280 -6.07 -0.94 -17.87
N THR A 281 -6.42 -2.17 -18.25
CA THR A 281 -6.11 -3.39 -17.48
C THR A 281 -4.63 -3.44 -17.10
N SER A 282 -3.73 -2.99 -17.98
CA SER A 282 -2.29 -2.93 -17.70
C SER A 282 -1.95 -1.99 -16.54
N THR A 283 -2.67 -0.88 -16.39
CA THR A 283 -2.47 0.07 -15.28
C THR A 283 -2.97 -0.52 -13.96
N LEU A 284 -4.11 -1.23 -13.98
CA LEU A 284 -4.62 -1.94 -12.80
C LEU A 284 -3.67 -3.05 -12.36
N VAL A 285 -3.18 -3.86 -13.30
CA VAL A 285 -2.23 -4.94 -13.02
C VAL A 285 -0.93 -4.38 -12.45
N LEU A 286 -0.38 -3.32 -13.07
CA LEU A 286 0.84 -2.68 -12.57
C LEU A 286 0.63 -2.14 -11.15
N GLY A 287 -0.48 -1.43 -10.90
CA GLY A 287 -0.79 -0.91 -9.57
C GLY A 287 -0.95 -2.02 -8.52
N MET A 288 -1.59 -3.13 -8.86
CA MET A 288 -1.75 -4.27 -7.94
C MET A 288 -0.40 -4.91 -7.62
N LEU A 289 0.44 -5.12 -8.63
CA LEU A 289 1.79 -5.65 -8.45
C LEU A 289 2.62 -4.73 -7.56
N THR A 290 2.62 -3.42 -7.84
CA THR A 290 3.32 -2.44 -7.02
C THR A 290 2.82 -2.46 -5.58
N THR A 291 1.51 -2.54 -5.35
CA THR A 291 0.92 -2.62 -3.99
C THR A 291 1.41 -3.85 -3.24
N VAL A 292 1.34 -5.02 -3.88
CA VAL A 292 1.80 -6.29 -3.29
C VAL A 292 3.29 -6.22 -2.98
N LEU A 293 4.11 -5.69 -3.90
CA LEU A 293 5.55 -5.50 -3.69
C LEU A 293 5.85 -4.53 -2.55
N SER A 294 5.11 -3.41 -2.43
CA SER A 294 5.28 -2.46 -1.33
C SER A 294 4.97 -3.09 0.03
N VAL A 295 3.87 -3.84 0.12
CA VAL A 295 3.49 -4.53 1.36
C VAL A 295 4.46 -5.67 1.69
N LEU A 296 4.91 -6.43 0.69
CA LEU A 296 5.94 -7.47 0.86
C LEU A 296 7.26 -6.86 1.35
N TYR A 297 7.70 -5.77 0.73
CA TYR A 297 8.91 -5.06 1.13
C TYR A 297 8.80 -4.57 2.57
N SER A 298 7.68 -3.92 2.92
CA SER A 298 7.40 -3.47 4.29
C SER A 298 7.46 -4.63 5.28
N ALA A 299 6.83 -5.76 4.95
CA ALA A 299 6.81 -6.93 5.80
C ALA A 299 8.20 -7.54 6.00
N VAL A 300 9.03 -7.62 4.96
CA VAL A 300 10.41 -8.12 5.06
C VAL A 300 11.29 -7.15 5.85
N ARG A 301 11.24 -5.86 5.51
CA ARG A 301 12.04 -4.78 6.11
C ARG A 301 11.69 -4.57 7.57
N ALA A 302 10.43 -4.69 7.98
CA ALA A 302 10.01 -4.59 9.38
C ALA A 302 10.77 -5.55 10.30
N GLY A 303 11.19 -6.73 9.81
CA GLY A 303 12.01 -7.65 10.61
C GLY A 303 13.52 -7.52 10.42
N SER A 304 13.97 -6.60 9.56
CA SER A 304 15.40 -6.33 9.32
C SER A 304 15.84 -4.96 9.87
N SER A 305 14.89 -4.04 10.09
CA SER A 305 15.18 -2.66 10.47
C SER A 305 14.48 -2.32 11.78
N THR A 306 15.26 -2.07 12.82
CA THR A 306 14.81 -1.67 14.16
C THR A 306 14.31 -0.23 14.25
N THR A 307 14.22 0.49 13.12
CA THR A 307 14.44 1.94 13.12
C THR A 307 13.22 2.82 12.87
N PHE A 308 12.28 2.43 11.99
CA PHE A 308 11.21 3.37 11.56
C PHE A 308 9.79 3.05 12.05
N LEU A 309 9.52 1.82 12.49
CA LEU A 309 8.16 1.37 12.88
C LEU A 309 8.03 1.03 14.37
N SER A 310 9.05 1.35 15.16
CA SER A 310 9.07 1.12 16.60
C SER A 310 8.69 2.43 17.32
N PRO A 311 7.63 2.46 18.15
CA PRO A 311 7.39 3.61 19.02
C PRO A 311 8.58 3.82 19.98
N PRO A 312 8.85 5.07 20.42
CA PRO A 312 10.03 5.43 21.23
C PRO A 312 10.13 4.71 22.59
N SER A 313 9.12 3.94 22.98
CA SER A 313 9.04 3.18 24.23
C SER A 313 9.29 1.66 24.10
N SER A 314 9.75 1.17 22.95
CA SER A 314 10.12 -0.25 22.80
C SER A 314 11.60 -0.49 23.17
N PRO A 315 11.93 -1.50 24.00
CA PRO A 315 13.31 -1.85 24.30
C PRO A 315 14.05 -2.22 23.00
N LYS A 316 15.12 -1.49 22.68
CA LYS A 316 16.00 -1.75 21.53
C LYS A 316 16.60 -3.17 21.69
N ALA A 317 16.16 -4.12 20.89
CA ALA A 317 16.87 -5.39 20.73
C ALA A 317 18.21 -5.09 20.03
N SER A 318 19.30 -5.50 20.67
CA SER A 318 20.67 -5.37 20.19
C SER A 318 20.79 -5.81 18.72
N ALA A 319 21.43 -4.97 17.90
CA ALA A 319 21.78 -5.24 16.52
C ALA A 319 22.83 -6.36 16.43
N GLY A 320 22.37 -7.61 16.52
CA GLY A 320 23.15 -8.77 16.11
C GLY A 320 22.68 -9.22 14.74
N LYS A 321 23.53 -9.05 13.71
CA LYS A 321 23.36 -9.71 12.40
C LYS A 321 23.31 -11.22 12.62
N LYS A 322 22.13 -11.81 12.76
CA LYS A 322 21.89 -13.24 12.52
C LYS A 322 21.10 -13.39 11.22
N PRO A 323 21.66 -14.03 10.18
CA PRO A 323 20.93 -14.30 8.94
C PRO A 323 19.68 -15.14 9.21
N LEU A 324 18.58 -14.82 8.53
CA LEU A 324 17.26 -15.46 8.65
C LEU A 324 17.20 -16.90 8.06
N LEU A 325 18.32 -17.62 7.98
CA LEU A 325 18.43 -18.94 7.36
C LEU A 325 19.54 -19.78 8.02
N GLU A 326 19.33 -20.24 9.25
CA GLU A 326 19.96 -21.48 9.70
C GLU A 326 18.87 -22.42 10.16
N ALA A 327 18.81 -23.59 9.52
CA ALA A 327 18.04 -24.72 9.96
C ALA A 327 18.62 -25.19 11.30
N GLU A 328 17.76 -25.43 12.28
CA GLU A 328 18.13 -25.95 13.59
C GLU A 328 18.86 -27.29 13.45
N GLU A 329 20.19 -27.28 13.56
CA GLU A 329 20.92 -28.48 13.98
C GLU A 329 20.86 -28.54 15.51
N MET A 330 20.23 -29.61 16.00
CA MET A 330 20.09 -29.90 17.42
C MET A 330 21.46 -30.26 18.01
N GLU A 331 21.98 -29.43 18.91
CA GLU A 331 23.00 -29.82 19.87
C GLU A 331 22.40 -29.73 21.27
N GLU A 332 22.25 -30.91 21.90
CA GLU A 332 21.78 -31.10 23.28
C GLU A 332 22.79 -30.49 24.28
N GLY A 333 22.39 -29.42 24.96
CA GLY A 333 23.12 -28.88 26.10
C GLY A 333 22.16 -28.37 27.17
N LYS A 334 22.00 -29.13 28.25
CA LYS A 334 21.22 -28.75 29.44
C LYS A 334 21.73 -27.44 30.04
N GLU A 335 20.99 -26.34 29.85
CA GLU A 335 21.11 -25.16 30.70
C GLU A 335 19.81 -24.89 31.48
N LYS A 336 20.03 -24.56 32.76
CA LYS A 336 19.02 -24.41 33.81
C LYS A 336 17.98 -23.36 33.45
N LYS A 337 16.70 -23.66 33.75
CA LYS A 337 15.58 -22.69 33.85
C LYS A 337 15.99 -21.48 34.70
N LYS A 338 16.49 -20.42 34.05
CA LYS A 338 16.21 -19.05 34.48
C LYS A 338 14.84 -18.71 33.92
N GLU A 339 13.98 -18.09 34.74
CA GLU A 339 12.73 -17.52 34.25
C GLU A 339 13.05 -16.65 33.03
N ALA A 340 12.53 -17.05 31.87
CA ALA A 340 12.87 -16.43 30.60
C ALA A 340 12.28 -15.01 30.59
N GLU A 341 13.13 -14.01 30.84
CA GLU A 341 12.83 -12.64 30.42
C GLU A 341 12.40 -12.69 28.96
N GLY A 342 11.16 -12.30 28.68
CA GLY A 342 10.56 -12.45 27.36
C GLY A 342 11.37 -11.66 26.34
N GLN A 343 11.75 -12.32 25.24
CA GLN A 343 12.44 -11.62 24.17
C GLN A 343 11.53 -10.52 23.62
N PRO A 344 12.04 -9.29 23.40
CA PRO A 344 11.24 -8.22 22.82
C PRO A 344 10.81 -8.60 21.40
N VAL A 345 9.64 -8.13 20.99
CA VAL A 345 9.17 -8.33 19.62
C VAL A 345 10.04 -7.53 18.65
N GLY A 346 10.39 -8.13 17.50
CA GLY A 346 11.29 -7.50 16.53
C GLY A 346 10.70 -6.31 15.75
N TYR A 347 9.38 -6.10 15.83
CA TYR A 347 8.66 -5.01 15.19
C TYR A 347 7.27 -4.82 15.84
N SER A 348 6.65 -3.66 15.62
CA SER A 348 5.30 -3.41 16.13
C SER A 348 4.23 -4.17 15.31
N TYR A 349 3.55 -5.11 15.97
CA TYR A 349 2.42 -5.85 15.36
C TYR A 349 1.25 -4.94 15.03
N THR A 350 0.98 -3.90 15.84
CA THR A 350 -0.06 -2.90 15.55
C THR A 350 0.20 -2.18 14.23
N PHE A 351 1.40 -1.59 14.08
CA PHE A 351 1.74 -0.87 12.85
C PHE A 351 1.79 -1.79 11.64
N PHE A 352 2.29 -3.02 11.81
CA PHE A 352 2.27 -4.03 10.76
C PHE A 352 0.85 -4.25 10.22
N HIS A 353 -0.13 -4.58 11.05
CA HIS A 353 -1.51 -4.80 10.59
C HIS A 353 -2.19 -3.51 10.12
N LEU A 354 -1.84 -2.36 10.69
CA LEU A 354 -2.35 -1.06 10.24
C LEU A 354 -1.96 -0.78 8.78
N ILE A 355 -0.72 -1.11 8.39
CA ILE A 355 -0.27 -0.98 6.99
C ILE A 355 -1.13 -1.83 6.06
N PHE A 356 -1.46 -3.07 6.43
CA PHE A 356 -2.36 -3.92 5.64
C PHE A 356 -3.80 -3.40 5.60
N ALA A 357 -4.30 -2.80 6.68
CA ALA A 357 -5.61 -2.17 6.70
C ALA A 357 -5.65 -0.99 5.71
N LEU A 358 -4.66 -0.10 5.75
CA LEU A 358 -4.52 1.01 4.80
C LEU A 358 -4.33 0.52 3.36
N ALA A 359 -3.53 -0.53 3.15
CA ALA A 359 -3.36 -1.17 1.85
C ALA A 359 -4.67 -1.73 1.29
N SER A 360 -5.58 -2.19 2.15
CA SER A 360 -6.90 -2.70 1.76
C SER A 360 -7.78 -1.57 1.23
N MET A 361 -7.76 -0.41 1.89
CA MET A 361 -8.46 0.80 1.46
C MET A 361 -7.89 1.32 0.12
N TYR A 362 -6.56 1.36 0.00
CA TYR A 362 -5.89 1.69 -1.26
C TYR A 362 -6.27 0.74 -2.40
N SER A 363 -6.32 -0.57 -2.13
CA SER A 363 -6.70 -1.58 -3.12
C SER A 363 -8.12 -1.38 -3.65
N ALA A 364 -9.04 -0.92 -2.80
CA ALA A 364 -10.39 -0.55 -3.22
C ALA A 364 -10.37 0.62 -4.21
N MET A 365 -9.60 1.66 -3.92
CA MET A 365 -9.49 2.84 -4.78
C MET A 365 -8.78 2.52 -6.10
N LEU A 366 -7.72 1.71 -6.04
CA LEU A 366 -7.02 1.24 -7.23
C LEU A 366 -7.96 0.45 -8.18
N LEU A 367 -8.68 -0.54 -7.67
CA LEU A 367 -9.53 -1.43 -8.47
C LEU A 367 -10.85 -0.77 -8.91
N SER A 368 -11.32 0.23 -8.18
CA SER A 368 -12.42 1.09 -8.64
C SER A 368 -11.96 2.07 -9.71
N GLY A 369 -10.65 2.27 -9.90
CA GLY A 369 -10.13 3.26 -10.83
C GLY A 369 -10.22 4.69 -10.29
N TRP A 370 -10.40 4.84 -8.97
CA TRP A 370 -10.62 6.11 -8.30
C TRP A 370 -11.86 6.86 -8.81
N THR A 371 -12.81 6.12 -9.41
CA THR A 371 -14.09 6.64 -9.87
C THR A 371 -15.17 6.44 -8.81
N ASP A 372 -16.18 7.30 -8.84
CA ASP A 372 -17.22 7.39 -7.82
C ASP A 372 -18.43 6.50 -8.15
N THR A 373 -19.09 5.99 -7.09
CA THR A 373 -20.36 5.26 -7.24
C THR A 373 -21.61 6.11 -6.95
N SER A 374 -21.44 7.33 -6.46
CA SER A 374 -22.56 8.22 -6.11
C SER A 374 -22.89 9.19 -7.25
N GLU A 375 -24.01 8.97 -7.94
CA GLU A 375 -24.57 9.92 -8.92
C GLU A 375 -25.33 11.11 -8.27
N SER A 376 -25.52 11.09 -6.94
CA SER A 376 -26.24 12.14 -6.24
C SER A 376 -25.38 13.39 -6.08
N SER A 377 -25.97 14.55 -6.38
CA SER A 377 -25.50 15.91 -6.10
C SER A 377 -25.22 16.19 -4.61
N SER A 378 -24.29 15.46 -4.01
CA SER A 378 -23.79 15.73 -2.67
C SER A 378 -22.88 16.96 -2.68
N LEU A 379 -22.85 17.69 -1.56
CA LEU A 379 -22.15 18.97 -1.37
C LEU A 379 -20.63 18.95 -1.62
N ILE A 380 -20.06 17.79 -1.94
CA ILE A 380 -18.63 17.58 -2.22
C ILE A 380 -18.54 16.85 -3.55
N ASP A 381 -17.93 17.48 -4.55
CA ASP A 381 -17.56 16.81 -5.79
C ASP A 381 -16.40 15.85 -5.49
N VAL A 382 -16.71 14.55 -5.52
CA VAL A 382 -15.89 13.51 -4.92
C VAL A 382 -14.64 13.19 -5.78
N GLY A 383 -14.69 13.50 -7.09
CA GLY A 383 -13.52 13.48 -7.96
C GLY A 383 -12.46 14.49 -7.49
N TRP A 384 -12.86 15.71 -7.13
CA TRP A 384 -11.95 16.69 -6.53
C TRP A 384 -11.37 16.22 -5.20
N THR A 385 -12.09 15.41 -4.42
CA THR A 385 -11.55 14.81 -3.20
C THR A 385 -10.37 13.89 -3.52
N SER A 386 -10.48 13.06 -4.57
CA SER A 386 -9.40 12.20 -5.05
C SER A 386 -8.18 13.02 -5.50
N VAL A 387 -8.40 14.09 -6.26
CA VAL A 387 -7.35 15.03 -6.71
C VAL A 387 -6.60 15.58 -5.50
N TRP A 388 -7.31 16.19 -4.55
CA TRP A 388 -6.69 16.83 -3.39
C TRP A 388 -5.97 15.85 -2.47
N VAL A 389 -6.52 14.65 -2.24
CA VAL A 389 -5.83 13.62 -1.45
C VAL A 389 -4.47 13.29 -2.04
N ARG A 390 -4.37 13.15 -3.38
CA ARG A 390 -3.11 12.83 -4.07
C ARG A 390 -2.14 14.02 -4.08
N ILE A 391 -2.62 15.22 -4.40
CA ILE A 391 -1.78 16.43 -4.40
C ILE A 391 -1.25 16.75 -3.00
N CYS A 392 -2.07 16.66 -1.95
CA CYS A 392 -1.61 16.81 -0.58
C CYS A 392 -0.62 15.71 -0.19
N THR A 393 -0.83 14.47 -0.64
CA THR A 393 0.11 13.36 -0.41
C THR A 393 1.47 13.65 -1.07
N GLU A 394 1.49 14.22 -2.28
CA GLU A 394 2.70 14.67 -2.95
C GLU A 394 3.43 15.78 -2.18
N TRP A 395 2.70 16.79 -1.69
CA TRP A 395 3.32 17.87 -0.92
C TRP A 395 3.89 17.38 0.41
N ILE A 396 3.15 16.53 1.12
CA ILE A 396 3.63 15.89 2.36
C ILE A 396 4.85 15.01 2.04
N THR A 397 4.87 14.32 0.91
CA THR A 397 6.04 13.56 0.44
C THR A 397 7.26 14.45 0.27
N GLY A 398 7.10 15.61 -0.37
CA GLY A 398 8.18 16.58 -0.53
C GLY A 398 8.68 17.15 0.80
N LEU A 399 7.76 17.43 1.74
CA LEU A 399 8.12 17.85 3.08
C LEU A 399 8.85 16.75 3.86
N LEU A 400 8.39 15.50 3.79
CA LEU A 400 9.03 14.37 4.44
C LEU A 400 10.44 14.15 3.89
N TYR A 401 10.62 14.18 2.57
CA TYR A 401 11.94 14.05 1.95
C TYR A 401 12.88 15.20 2.31
N ALA A 402 12.42 16.45 2.24
CA ALA A 402 13.24 17.58 2.67
C ALA A 402 13.61 17.45 4.16
N TRP A 403 12.67 16.99 4.99
CA TRP A 403 12.89 16.78 6.41
C TRP A 403 13.92 15.69 6.71
N THR A 404 13.95 14.58 5.96
CA THR A 404 14.97 13.53 6.19
C THR A 404 16.39 14.04 5.98
N LEU A 405 16.60 15.04 5.11
CA LEU A 405 17.91 15.64 4.88
C LEU A 405 18.21 16.83 5.79
N LEU A 406 17.21 17.63 6.14
CA LEU A 406 17.41 18.88 6.88
C LEU A 406 17.32 18.70 8.41
N ALA A 407 16.57 17.71 8.90
CA ALA A 407 16.39 17.50 10.34
C ALA A 407 17.72 17.31 11.11
N PRO A 408 18.74 16.58 10.60
CA PRO A 408 20.05 16.48 11.25
C PRO A 408 20.76 17.82 11.46
N LEU A 409 20.49 18.82 10.60
CA LEU A 409 21.08 20.15 10.74
C LEU A 409 20.38 20.99 11.81
N PHE A 410 19.05 20.85 11.93
CA PHE A 410 18.27 21.60 12.92
C PHE A 410 18.35 21.01 14.33
N PHE A 411 18.59 19.70 14.46
CA PHE A 411 18.69 19.02 15.76
C PHE A 411 19.93 18.12 15.83
N PRO A 412 21.14 18.68 15.85
CA PRO A 412 22.38 17.90 15.82
C PRO A 412 22.53 16.91 17.00
N ASP A 413 21.88 17.20 18.13
CA ASP A 413 21.91 16.34 19.32
C ASP A 413 20.93 15.14 19.26
N ARG A 414 20.14 15.03 18.19
CA ARG A 414 19.19 13.92 17.99
C ARG A 414 19.75 12.93 16.97
N GLU A 415 19.79 11.66 17.34
CA GLU A 415 20.07 10.60 16.37
C GLU A 415 18.89 10.47 15.40
N PHE A 416 19.11 10.92 14.15
CA PHE A 416 18.24 10.65 13.02
C PHE A 416 18.78 9.40 12.32
N PHE A 417 18.04 8.31 12.43
CA PHE A 417 18.36 7.05 11.76
C PHE A 417 17.40 6.82 10.60
#